data_AF-A0A0S2LV64-F1
#
_entry.id   AF-A0A0S2LV64-F1
#
_cell.length_a   1.000
_cell.length_b   1.000
_cell.length_c   1.000
_cell.angle_alpha   90.00
_cell.angle_beta   90.00
_cell.angle_gamma   90.00
#
_symmetry.space_group_name_H-M   'P 1'
#
loop_
_entity.id
_entity.type
_entity.pdbx_description
1 polymer ?
#
loop_
_entity_poly.entity_id
_entity_poly.type
_entity_poly.pdbx_seq_one_letter_code
_entity_poly.pdbx_strand_id
1 'polypeptide(L)'
;MAKKTKKSRFGNPANASADAATRSANRPSLEARLDRAMESLSPGFVAWLESQSRPDKSIDMSLAILDDFFDMYRLLEPHTDPTNLDPAAVQEVMEVTSHANPLGVLTLRAGVRDYVDYLTQVKLWTGTAEALEAVQTELARTGVEPAESDWAAEDYEFADVFVPEMTSQEILETVAQTPLWQNTMALLEWIGEGKDLAEGNTLRDATGAAATLVHSGLGLLSDAANLTTAEDRQASRLALYLEMLDVTGLITFTGSQVHVTKPALDPESDDDVIETMRELMGLFIFTVTLAGSDNGEEGEQLEYWQLEMTDWLTQCSSIDPPESAPLIQALAEPDSVHPDLLAIASNIAHWADEGLVTVGEFIEVPPAYRADVVDMLSDDVPVQAVGPGAESTERNLPESD
;
A
#
# COMPACT_ATOMS: atom_id res chain seq x y z
N MET A 1 69.31 50.64 45.23
CA MET A 1 69.29 49.96 43.92
C MET A 1 68.44 48.70 44.03
N ALA A 2 67.23 48.69 43.48
CA ALA A 2 66.32 47.55 43.52
C ALA A 2 66.24 46.90 42.12
N LYS A 3 66.62 45.63 42.01
CA LYS A 3 66.52 44.85 40.76
C LYS A 3 65.08 44.36 40.58
N LYS A 4 64.39 44.85 39.55
CA LYS A 4 63.10 44.34 39.06
C LYS A 4 63.34 43.07 38.25
N THR A 5 62.85 41.93 38.73
CA THR A 5 62.78 40.66 37.99
C THR A 5 61.51 40.65 37.12
N LYS A 6 61.67 40.57 35.79
CA LYS A 6 60.57 40.40 34.83
C LYS A 6 60.03 38.96 34.94
N LYS A 7 58.77 38.81 35.36
CA LYS A 7 58.01 37.55 35.27
C LYS A 7 57.72 37.25 33.80
N SER A 8 58.27 36.14 33.30
CA SER A 8 57.96 35.58 31.97
C SER A 8 56.48 35.20 31.92
N ARG A 9 55.81 35.61 30.83
CA ARG A 9 54.36 35.47 30.59
C ARG A 9 54.01 34.24 29.75
N PHE A 10 54.98 33.37 29.48
CA PHE A 10 54.77 32.12 28.75
C PHE A 10 54.54 30.99 29.76
N GLY A 11 53.30 30.52 29.82
CA GLY A 11 52.91 29.35 30.59
C GLY A 11 53.72 28.12 30.19
N ASN A 12 53.97 27.25 31.16
CA ASN A 12 54.75 26.03 31.00
C ASN A 12 54.14 25.15 29.89
N PRO A 13 54.85 24.86 28.78
CA PRO A 13 54.30 24.12 27.64
C PRO A 13 53.82 22.70 28.01
N ALA A 14 54.37 22.12 29.07
CA ALA A 14 53.94 20.82 29.58
C ALA A 14 52.51 20.82 30.16
N ASN A 15 52.03 21.95 30.69
CA ASN A 15 50.64 22.06 31.17
C ASN A 15 49.66 22.29 30.03
N ALA A 16 50.07 22.96 28.95
CA ALA A 16 49.24 23.15 27.76
C ALA A 16 49.04 21.83 26.97
N SER A 17 50.06 20.96 26.94
CA SER A 17 49.95 19.63 26.33
C SER A 17 49.09 18.66 27.17
N ALA A 18 49.16 18.75 28.50
CA ALA A 18 48.32 17.93 29.38
C ALA A 18 46.83 18.31 29.24
N ASP A 19 46.53 19.61 29.19
CA ASP A 19 45.17 20.14 29.05
C ASP A 19 44.55 19.91 27.66
N ALA A 20 45.39 19.79 26.63
CA ALA A 20 44.98 19.36 25.29
C ALA A 20 44.70 17.83 25.24
N ALA A 21 45.47 17.02 25.97
CA ALA A 21 45.29 15.58 26.05
C ALA A 21 44.03 15.18 26.87
N THR A 22 43.69 15.89 27.94
CA THR A 22 42.41 15.71 28.66
C THR A 22 41.22 16.17 27.82
N ARG A 23 41.37 17.19 26.97
CA ARG A 23 40.31 17.61 26.03
C ARG A 23 40.12 16.63 24.86
N SER A 24 41.16 15.93 24.41
CA SER A 24 41.03 14.87 23.39
C SER A 24 40.42 13.58 23.95
N ALA A 25 40.55 13.32 25.26
CA ALA A 25 39.97 12.15 25.93
C ALA A 25 38.47 12.30 26.27
N ASN A 26 37.91 13.49 26.09
CA ASN A 26 36.49 13.80 26.39
C ASN A 26 35.65 13.99 25.12
N ARG A 27 36.08 13.43 23.99
CA ARG A 27 35.22 13.35 22.81
C ARG A 27 34.09 12.36 23.12
N PRO A 28 32.81 12.76 23.01
CA PRO A 28 31.69 11.83 23.13
C PRO A 28 31.93 10.65 22.19
N SER A 29 31.54 9.44 22.61
CA SER A 29 31.48 8.30 21.71
C SER A 29 30.59 8.63 20.51
N LEU A 30 30.78 7.92 19.40
CA LEU A 30 29.95 8.11 18.21
C LEU A 30 28.47 7.87 18.52
N GLU A 31 28.18 6.87 19.36
CA GLU A 31 26.87 6.61 19.97
C GLU A 31 26.30 7.86 20.67
N ALA A 32 27.06 8.46 21.61
CA ALA A 32 26.62 9.64 22.34
C ALA A 32 26.49 10.92 21.49
N ARG A 33 26.88 10.88 20.21
CA ARG A 33 26.65 11.96 19.24
C ARG A 33 25.33 11.74 18.49
N LEU A 34 25.07 10.51 18.04
CA LEU A 34 23.80 10.15 17.40
C LEU A 34 22.65 10.32 18.38
N ASP A 35 22.76 9.77 19.59
CA ASP A 35 21.72 9.89 20.63
C ASP A 35 21.36 11.35 20.91
N ARG A 36 22.37 12.22 21.02
CA ARG A 36 22.15 13.66 21.24
C ARG A 36 21.52 14.34 20.03
N ALA A 37 21.90 13.93 18.83
CA ALA A 37 21.33 14.49 17.61
C ALA A 37 19.86 14.07 17.47
N MET A 38 19.54 12.79 17.69
CA MET A 38 18.17 12.29 17.72
C MET A 38 17.35 12.95 18.83
N GLU A 39 17.87 13.07 20.05
CA GLU A 39 17.22 13.81 21.16
C GLU A 39 16.86 15.25 20.77
N SER A 40 17.66 15.88 19.90
CA SER A 40 17.39 17.22 19.40
C SER A 40 16.39 17.28 18.24
N LEU A 41 16.31 16.22 17.42
CA LEU A 41 15.48 16.15 16.22
C LEU A 41 14.08 15.58 16.51
N SER A 42 13.97 14.60 17.40
CA SER A 42 12.70 13.91 17.71
C SER A 42 11.55 14.86 18.07
N PRO A 43 11.73 15.92 18.89
CA PRO A 43 10.62 16.84 19.18
C PRO A 43 10.09 17.56 17.93
N GLY A 44 10.97 17.88 16.98
CA GLY A 44 10.59 18.51 15.73
C GLY A 44 9.90 17.54 14.78
N PHE A 45 10.37 16.30 14.73
CA PHE A 45 9.75 15.22 13.95
C PHE A 45 8.34 14.88 14.46
N VAL A 46 8.16 14.75 15.78
CA VAL A 46 6.85 14.56 16.44
C VAL A 46 5.89 15.68 16.08
N ALA A 47 6.30 16.95 16.24
CA ALA A 47 5.45 18.08 15.89
C ALA A 47 5.09 18.13 14.40
N TRP A 48 5.98 17.65 13.53
CA TRP A 48 5.68 17.52 12.10
C TRP A 48 4.64 16.43 11.84
N LEU A 49 4.77 15.24 12.42
CA LEU A 49 3.77 14.17 12.31
C LEU A 49 2.40 14.59 12.89
N GLU A 50 2.39 15.28 14.04
CA GLU A 50 1.16 15.86 14.61
C GLU A 50 0.49 16.84 13.63
N SER A 51 1.28 17.64 12.90
CA SER A 51 0.77 18.56 11.89
C SER A 51 0.17 17.85 10.67
N GLN A 52 0.56 16.60 10.42
CA GLN A 52 -0.05 15.69 9.44
C GLN A 52 -1.26 14.95 10.01
N SER A 53 -1.74 15.31 11.21
CA SER A 53 -2.84 14.64 11.91
C SER A 53 -2.59 13.15 12.20
N ARG A 54 -1.32 12.73 12.34
CA ARG A 54 -0.99 11.36 12.74
C ARG A 54 -1.40 11.12 14.22
N PRO A 55 -2.00 9.97 14.57
CA PRO A 55 -2.34 9.64 15.96
C PRO A 55 -1.10 9.45 16.84
N ASP A 56 -1.18 9.78 18.14
CA ASP A 56 -0.08 9.65 19.11
C ASP A 56 0.63 8.29 19.04
N LYS A 57 -0.13 7.20 18.91
CA LYS A 57 0.41 5.84 18.84
C LYS A 57 1.22 5.58 17.57
N SER A 58 0.79 6.14 16.44
CA SER A 58 1.55 6.09 15.19
C SER A 58 2.86 6.85 15.33
N ILE A 59 2.84 7.98 16.04
CA ILE A 59 4.04 8.79 16.27
C ILE A 59 5.05 8.03 17.14
N ASP A 60 4.58 7.40 18.22
CA ASP A 60 5.42 6.54 19.06
C ASP A 60 6.03 5.39 18.26
N MET A 61 5.27 4.80 17.33
CA MET A 61 5.75 3.74 16.44
C MET A 61 6.81 4.26 15.46
N SER A 62 6.59 5.40 14.81
CA SER A 62 7.58 6.01 13.91
C SER A 62 8.89 6.30 14.64
N LEU A 63 8.84 6.74 15.90
CA LEU A 63 10.03 6.92 16.72
C LEU A 63 10.75 5.60 17.02
N ALA A 64 10.01 4.54 17.39
CA ALA A 64 10.59 3.22 17.61
C ALA A 64 11.24 2.65 16.34
N ILE A 65 10.59 2.82 15.18
CA ILE A 65 11.11 2.43 13.87
C ILE A 65 12.42 3.17 13.56
N LEU A 66 12.50 4.47 13.86
CA LEU A 66 13.74 5.23 13.66
C LEU A 66 14.86 4.79 14.60
N ASP A 67 14.54 4.46 15.85
CA ASP A 67 15.52 3.90 16.78
C ASP A 67 16.08 2.58 16.25
N ASP A 68 15.22 1.66 15.80
CA ASP A 68 15.61 0.38 15.19
C ASP A 68 16.43 0.58 13.91
N PHE A 69 16.01 1.49 13.04
CA PHE A 69 16.73 1.87 11.83
C PHE A 69 18.14 2.35 12.15
N PHE A 70 18.28 3.34 13.03
CA PHE A 70 19.58 3.92 13.37
C PHE A 70 20.49 2.95 14.11
N ASP A 71 19.91 2.01 14.87
CA ASP A 71 20.63 0.93 15.52
C ASP A 71 21.29 -0.04 14.52
N MET A 72 20.63 -0.33 13.39
CA MET A 72 21.20 -1.11 12.29
C MET A 72 22.12 -0.26 11.40
N TYR A 73 21.69 0.94 11.03
CA TYR A 73 22.39 1.84 10.14
C TYR A 73 23.80 2.18 10.63
N ARG A 74 23.98 2.41 11.93
CA ARG A 74 25.30 2.69 12.53
C ARG A 74 26.29 1.53 12.46
N LEU A 75 25.82 0.29 12.26
CA LEU A 75 26.70 -0.86 12.05
C LEU A 75 27.38 -0.78 10.68
N LEU A 76 26.72 -0.14 9.71
CA LEU A 76 27.16 0.00 8.34
C LEU A 76 27.90 1.33 8.13
N GLU A 77 27.41 2.43 8.72
CA GLU A 77 28.02 3.77 8.63
C GLU A 77 28.44 4.28 10.02
N PRO A 78 29.69 4.03 10.46
CA PRO A 78 30.19 4.40 11.79
C PRO A 78 30.26 5.91 12.06
N HIS A 79 30.19 6.75 11.03
CA HIS A 79 30.15 8.20 11.15
C HIS A 79 28.75 8.76 10.89
N THR A 80 27.74 8.06 11.41
CA THR A 80 26.32 8.40 11.31
C THR A 80 26.06 9.89 11.56
N ASP A 81 25.51 10.56 10.55
CA ASP A 81 24.94 11.89 10.64
C ASP A 81 23.45 11.76 10.32
N PRO A 82 22.54 11.92 11.31
CA PRO A 82 21.13 11.66 11.12
C PRO A 82 20.45 12.65 10.15
N THR A 83 21.17 13.71 9.70
CA THR A 83 20.68 14.64 8.67
C THR A 83 21.32 14.45 7.29
N ASN A 84 22.22 13.48 7.14
CA ASN A 84 22.89 13.14 5.88
C ASN A 84 23.05 11.62 5.81
N LEU A 85 21.99 10.92 5.39
CA LEU A 85 22.01 9.47 5.25
C LEU A 85 22.77 9.09 3.97
N ASP A 86 23.80 8.26 4.12
CA ASP A 86 24.47 7.53 3.04
C ASP A 86 23.50 6.53 2.37
N PRO A 87 23.19 6.68 1.07
CA PRO A 87 22.24 5.83 0.37
C PRO A 87 22.60 4.34 0.39
N ALA A 88 23.89 4.00 0.27
CA ALA A 88 24.34 2.61 0.26
C ALA A 88 24.08 1.91 1.60
N ALA A 89 24.30 2.61 2.72
CA ALA A 89 23.95 2.10 4.03
C ALA A 89 22.43 1.99 4.23
N VAL A 90 21.63 2.92 3.71
CA VAL A 90 20.15 2.80 3.75
C VAL A 90 19.71 1.54 3.02
N GLN A 91 20.17 1.35 1.78
CA GLN A 91 19.86 0.18 0.95
C GLN A 91 20.20 -1.13 1.68
N GLU A 92 21.40 -1.25 2.22
CA GLU A 92 21.82 -2.46 2.93
C GLU A 92 20.98 -2.70 4.21
N VAL A 93 20.58 -1.66 4.96
CA VAL A 93 19.62 -1.85 6.08
C VAL A 93 18.30 -2.40 5.56
N MET A 94 17.77 -1.87 4.46
CA MET A 94 16.51 -2.32 3.88
C MET A 94 16.63 -3.76 3.38
N GLU A 95 17.71 -4.11 2.67
CA GLU A 95 17.97 -5.47 2.20
C GLU A 95 18.11 -6.45 3.37
N VAL A 96 18.92 -6.16 4.39
CA VAL A 96 19.07 -7.05 5.55
C VAL A 96 17.75 -7.21 6.29
N THR A 97 16.98 -6.14 6.43
CA THR A 97 15.67 -6.18 7.07
C THR A 97 14.68 -6.98 6.22
N SER A 98 14.66 -6.82 4.90
CA SER A 98 13.73 -7.55 4.04
C SER A 98 14.00 -9.05 4.07
N HIS A 99 15.27 -9.48 4.11
CA HIS A 99 15.61 -10.89 4.26
C HIS A 99 15.24 -11.47 5.63
N ALA A 100 15.34 -10.68 6.70
CA ALA A 100 15.05 -11.15 8.06
C ALA A 100 13.57 -11.04 8.43
N ASN A 101 12.89 -10.01 7.95
CA ASN A 101 11.50 -9.66 8.20
C ASN A 101 10.95 -8.82 7.03
N PRO A 102 10.40 -9.47 5.98
CA PRO A 102 9.90 -8.82 4.77
C PRO A 102 8.89 -7.68 5.01
N LEU A 103 8.17 -7.66 6.13
CA LEU A 103 7.19 -6.60 6.42
C LEU A 103 7.69 -5.61 7.45
N GLY A 104 8.61 -6.05 8.30
CA GLY A 104 9.47 -5.15 9.04
C GLY A 104 10.09 -4.13 8.09
N VAL A 105 10.56 -4.54 6.90
CA VAL A 105 11.13 -3.60 5.93
C VAL A 105 10.11 -2.59 5.40
N LEU A 106 8.84 -2.95 5.24
CA LEU A 106 7.81 -2.01 4.78
C LEU A 106 7.56 -0.94 5.84
N THR A 107 7.41 -1.35 7.10
CA THR A 107 7.27 -0.41 8.22
C THR A 107 8.51 0.44 8.42
N LEU A 108 9.70 -0.15 8.24
CA LEU A 108 10.98 0.54 8.32
C LEU A 108 11.12 1.58 7.21
N ARG A 109 10.79 1.22 5.96
CA ARG A 109 10.77 2.13 4.82
C ARG A 109 9.83 3.29 5.05
N ALA A 110 8.59 3.02 5.48
CA ALA A 110 7.60 4.08 5.76
C ALA A 110 8.09 5.04 6.86
N GLY A 111 8.58 4.52 7.99
CA GLY A 111 9.08 5.36 9.08
C GLY A 111 10.32 6.19 8.70
N VAL A 112 11.25 5.61 7.93
CA VAL A 112 12.43 6.33 7.45
C VAL A 112 12.06 7.34 6.37
N ARG A 113 11.06 7.05 5.52
CA ARG A 113 10.51 7.99 4.53
C ARG A 113 9.89 9.21 5.21
N ASP A 114 9.01 9.00 6.18
CA ASP A 114 8.42 10.09 6.99
C ASP A 114 9.52 10.98 7.59
N TYR A 115 10.60 10.38 8.08
CA TYR A 115 11.73 11.11 8.63
C TYR A 115 12.53 11.90 7.60
N VAL A 116 12.79 11.33 6.42
CA VAL A 116 13.47 12.02 5.31
C VAL A 116 12.61 13.18 4.78
N ASP A 117 11.30 12.98 4.67
CA ASP A 117 10.35 14.01 4.26
C ASP A 117 10.30 15.15 5.27
N TYR A 118 10.28 14.82 6.57
CA TYR A 118 10.45 15.79 7.64
C TYR A 118 11.73 16.62 7.43
N LEU A 119 12.90 15.97 7.33
CA LEU A 119 14.19 16.66 7.17
C LEU A 119 14.20 17.57 5.94
N THR A 120 13.58 17.14 4.85
CA THR A 120 13.49 17.89 3.59
C THR A 120 12.58 19.12 3.74
N GLN A 121 11.34 18.91 4.22
CA GLN A 121 10.34 19.97 4.37
C GLN A 121 10.80 21.06 5.34
N VAL A 122 11.46 20.68 6.45
CA VAL A 122 11.98 21.65 7.43
C VAL A 122 13.41 22.13 7.15
N LYS A 123 13.98 21.76 5.99
CA LYS A 123 15.32 22.17 5.52
C LYS A 123 16.44 21.81 6.50
N LEU A 124 16.33 20.65 7.13
CA LEU A 124 17.35 20.06 8.00
C LEU A 124 18.26 19.06 7.28
N TRP A 125 17.89 18.58 6.09
CA TRP A 125 18.78 17.74 5.27
C TRP A 125 20.11 18.44 4.96
N THR A 126 21.23 17.80 5.31
CA THR A 126 22.59 18.31 5.11
C THR A 126 23.38 17.55 4.04
N GLY A 127 22.82 16.47 3.49
CA GLY A 127 23.40 15.72 2.38
C GLY A 127 23.34 16.45 1.05
N THR A 128 23.89 15.83 0.01
CA THR A 128 23.73 16.33 -1.36
C THR A 128 22.31 16.08 -1.85
N ALA A 129 21.89 16.79 -2.92
CA ALA A 129 20.60 16.51 -3.58
C ALA A 129 20.59 15.09 -4.19
N GLU A 130 21.68 14.69 -4.81
CA GLU A 130 21.88 13.32 -5.35
C GLU A 130 21.76 12.24 -4.26
N ALA A 131 22.28 12.49 -3.05
CA ALA A 131 22.13 11.55 -1.94
C ALA A 131 20.69 11.51 -1.41
N LEU A 132 20.00 12.66 -1.38
CA LEU A 132 18.59 12.71 -0.98
C LEU A 132 17.73 11.91 -1.94
N GLU A 133 17.92 12.14 -3.24
CA GLU A 133 17.23 11.44 -4.31
C GLU A 133 17.49 9.93 -4.24
N ALA A 134 18.74 9.51 -4.11
CA ALA A 134 19.08 8.08 -3.96
C ALA A 134 18.44 7.44 -2.72
N VAL A 135 18.37 8.15 -1.59
CA VAL A 135 17.69 7.67 -0.37
C VAL A 135 16.18 7.58 -0.59
N GLN A 136 15.56 8.61 -1.17
CA GLN A 136 14.12 8.62 -1.45
C GLN A 136 13.74 7.51 -2.43
N THR A 137 14.55 7.29 -3.46
CA THR A 137 14.47 6.17 -4.38
C THR A 137 14.50 4.85 -3.60
N GLU A 138 15.52 4.58 -2.79
CA GLU A 138 15.58 3.34 -2.00
C GLU A 138 14.35 3.17 -1.08
N LEU A 139 13.85 4.24 -0.48
CA LEU A 139 12.66 4.18 0.39
C LEU A 139 11.35 3.99 -0.39
N ALA A 140 11.33 4.33 -1.67
CA ALA A 140 10.22 4.07 -2.58
C ALA A 140 10.22 2.63 -3.11
N ARG A 141 11.33 1.89 -2.99
CA ARG A 141 11.39 0.46 -3.34
C ARG A 141 10.32 -0.30 -2.58
N THR A 142 9.40 -0.96 -3.27
CA THR A 142 8.52 -2.00 -2.71
C THR A 142 9.07 -3.40 -2.97
N GLY A 143 10.10 -3.53 -3.79
CA GLY A 143 10.69 -4.81 -4.19
C GLY A 143 11.49 -4.74 -5.50
N VAL A 144 11.39 -3.63 -6.24
CA VAL A 144 12.04 -3.44 -7.54
C VAL A 144 12.76 -2.08 -7.64
N GLU A 145 13.88 -2.02 -8.38
CA GLU A 145 14.75 -0.85 -8.47
C GLU A 145 14.02 0.38 -9.05
N PRO A 146 13.94 1.51 -8.33
CA PRO A 146 13.31 2.70 -8.81
C PRO A 146 14.34 3.60 -9.49
N ALA A 147 13.98 4.14 -10.65
CA ALA A 147 14.73 5.20 -11.31
C ALA A 147 14.22 6.59 -10.86
N GLU A 148 15.08 7.58 -11.03
CA GLU A 148 14.94 8.96 -10.57
C GLU A 148 13.63 9.68 -11.02
N SER A 149 12.80 10.07 -10.04
CA SER A 149 12.07 11.35 -9.97
C SER A 149 11.45 11.95 -11.25
N ASP A 150 10.47 11.25 -11.84
CA ASP A 150 9.24 11.78 -12.48
C ASP A 150 8.44 10.53 -12.92
N TRP A 151 7.91 9.78 -11.95
CA TRP A 151 7.26 8.49 -12.22
C TRP A 151 6.02 8.68 -13.08
N ALA A 152 6.20 8.61 -14.40
CA ALA A 152 5.15 8.10 -15.25
C ALA A 152 4.86 6.67 -14.79
N ALA A 153 3.60 6.28 -14.77
CA ALA A 153 3.18 4.92 -14.48
C ALA A 153 4.00 3.88 -15.27
N GLU A 154 4.45 4.27 -16.48
CA GLU A 154 5.30 3.55 -17.43
C GLU A 154 6.67 3.11 -16.88
N ASP A 155 7.22 3.79 -15.87
CA ASP A 155 8.54 3.47 -15.31
C ASP A 155 8.47 2.49 -14.11
N TYR A 156 7.26 2.24 -13.58
CA TYR A 156 7.02 1.31 -12.45
C TYR A 156 7.10 -0.14 -12.88
N GLU A 157 8.04 -0.89 -12.30
CA GLU A 157 8.19 -2.32 -12.54
C GLU A 157 7.27 -3.09 -11.57
N PHE A 158 6.11 -3.49 -12.09
CA PHE A 158 5.15 -4.34 -11.41
C PHE A 158 5.58 -5.81 -11.47
N ALA A 159 5.08 -6.61 -10.52
CA ALA A 159 5.29 -8.06 -10.56
C ALA A 159 4.61 -8.68 -11.79
N ASP A 160 5.27 -9.66 -12.41
CA ASP A 160 4.69 -10.43 -13.51
C ASP A 160 3.42 -11.18 -13.04
N VAL A 161 2.30 -10.96 -13.73
CA VAL A 161 1.03 -11.64 -13.45
C VAL A 161 1.04 -13.01 -14.11
N PHE A 162 1.02 -14.08 -13.30
CA PHE A 162 1.02 -15.44 -13.81
C PHE A 162 -0.39 -15.89 -14.19
N VAL A 163 -0.69 -15.97 -15.48
CA VAL A 163 -1.97 -16.42 -16.04
C VAL A 163 -1.89 -17.91 -16.42
N PRO A 164 -2.57 -18.82 -15.70
CA PRO A 164 -2.60 -20.23 -16.07
C PRO A 164 -3.56 -20.50 -17.22
N GLU A 165 -3.39 -21.64 -17.90
CA GLU A 165 -4.38 -22.16 -18.85
C GLU A 165 -5.55 -22.74 -18.06
N MET A 166 -6.78 -22.28 -18.34
CA MET A 166 -8.00 -22.75 -17.71
C MET A 166 -9.07 -23.05 -18.77
N THR A 167 -9.89 -24.06 -18.50
CA THR A 167 -11.08 -24.34 -19.31
C THR A 167 -12.23 -23.41 -18.90
N SER A 168 -13.18 -23.14 -19.81
CA SER A 168 -14.37 -22.34 -19.50
C SER A 168 -15.17 -22.91 -18.32
N GLN A 169 -15.20 -24.23 -18.16
CA GLN A 169 -15.86 -24.89 -17.04
C GLN A 169 -15.19 -24.56 -15.70
N GLU A 170 -13.86 -24.58 -15.63
CA GLU A 170 -13.12 -24.23 -14.40
C GLU A 170 -13.29 -22.75 -14.05
N ILE A 171 -13.34 -21.87 -15.06
CA ILE A 171 -13.64 -20.45 -14.88
C ILE A 171 -15.04 -20.30 -14.31
N LEU A 172 -16.05 -20.91 -14.93
CA LEU A 172 -17.45 -20.83 -14.48
C LEU A 172 -17.62 -21.36 -13.05
N GLU A 173 -16.98 -22.48 -12.72
CA GLU A 173 -17.01 -23.05 -11.37
C GLU A 173 -16.39 -22.11 -10.32
N THR A 174 -15.33 -21.40 -10.70
CA THR A 174 -14.71 -20.38 -9.84
C THR A 174 -15.66 -19.19 -9.67
N VAL A 175 -16.19 -18.66 -10.78
CA VAL A 175 -17.15 -17.55 -10.78
C VAL A 175 -18.36 -17.83 -9.90
N ALA A 176 -18.96 -19.01 -10.04
CA ALA A 176 -20.13 -19.40 -9.27
C ALA A 176 -19.89 -19.46 -7.75
N GLN A 177 -18.63 -19.61 -7.33
CA GLN A 177 -18.23 -19.72 -5.92
C GLN A 177 -17.80 -18.39 -5.31
N THR A 178 -17.58 -17.36 -6.11
CA THR A 178 -17.05 -16.09 -5.64
C THR A 178 -18.10 -15.27 -4.89
N PRO A 179 -17.76 -14.69 -3.72
CA PRO A 179 -18.65 -13.82 -2.96
C PRO A 179 -19.28 -12.70 -3.80
N LEU A 180 -18.48 -12.01 -4.63
CA LEU A 180 -18.96 -10.96 -5.53
C LEU A 180 -20.14 -11.41 -6.40
N TRP A 181 -20.02 -12.58 -7.03
CA TRP A 181 -21.08 -13.15 -7.85
C TRP A 181 -22.31 -13.55 -7.03
N GLN A 182 -22.11 -14.26 -5.92
CA GLN A 182 -23.21 -14.76 -5.07
C GLN A 182 -24.03 -13.61 -4.48
N ASN A 183 -23.35 -12.58 -3.98
CA ASN A 183 -23.97 -11.37 -3.47
C ASN A 183 -24.67 -10.57 -4.56
N THR A 184 -24.09 -10.48 -5.76
CA THR A 184 -24.71 -9.84 -6.93
C THR A 184 -26.04 -10.50 -7.27
N MET A 185 -26.05 -11.84 -7.40
CA MET A 185 -27.26 -12.59 -7.71
C MET A 185 -28.31 -12.45 -6.60
N ALA A 186 -27.90 -12.49 -5.33
CA ALA A 186 -28.81 -12.29 -4.21
C ALA A 186 -29.42 -10.87 -4.19
N LEU A 187 -28.63 -9.84 -4.50
CA LEU A 187 -29.11 -8.47 -4.58
C LEU A 187 -30.06 -8.26 -5.77
N LEU A 188 -29.74 -8.81 -6.95
CA LEU A 188 -30.62 -8.76 -8.12
C LEU A 188 -31.95 -9.49 -7.87
N GLU A 189 -31.91 -10.66 -7.22
CA GLU A 189 -33.13 -11.38 -6.80
C GLU A 189 -33.94 -10.53 -5.82
N TRP A 190 -33.29 -9.89 -4.85
CA TRP A 190 -33.96 -9.03 -3.89
C TRP A 190 -34.62 -7.84 -4.58
N ILE A 191 -33.94 -7.16 -5.51
CA ILE A 191 -34.49 -6.04 -6.29
C ILE A 191 -35.73 -6.51 -7.07
N GLY A 192 -35.63 -7.66 -7.75
CA GLY A 192 -36.74 -8.31 -8.42
C GLY A 192 -37.41 -7.42 -9.46
N GLU A 193 -38.74 -7.25 -9.34
CA GLU A 193 -39.52 -6.42 -10.27
C GLU A 193 -39.38 -4.91 -10.03
N GLY A 194 -38.78 -4.50 -8.91
CA GLY A 194 -38.50 -3.10 -8.61
C GLY A 194 -38.49 -2.78 -7.12
N LYS A 195 -37.66 -1.82 -6.72
CA LYS A 195 -37.57 -1.30 -5.34
C LYS A 195 -37.71 0.20 -5.29
N ASP A 196 -38.40 0.68 -4.26
CA ASP A 196 -38.62 2.11 -4.07
C ASP A 196 -37.36 2.84 -3.60
N LEU A 197 -37.15 4.01 -4.20
CA LEU A 197 -36.08 4.94 -3.86
C LEU A 197 -36.62 6.09 -3.01
N ALA A 198 -35.75 6.61 -2.16
CA ALA A 198 -35.92 7.88 -1.48
C ALA A 198 -35.42 9.04 -2.38
N GLU A 199 -35.46 10.25 -1.84
CA GLU A 199 -34.87 11.41 -2.51
C GLU A 199 -33.35 11.22 -2.64
N GLY A 200 -32.79 11.53 -3.82
CA GLY A 200 -31.36 11.30 -4.11
C GLY A 200 -31.00 9.87 -4.53
N ASN A 201 -31.96 9.10 -5.07
CA ASN A 201 -31.74 7.74 -5.62
C ASN A 201 -31.19 6.71 -4.63
N THR A 202 -31.39 6.93 -3.32
CA THR A 202 -31.03 5.95 -2.29
C THR A 202 -32.16 4.95 -2.08
N LEU A 203 -31.84 3.68 -1.77
CA LEU A 203 -32.86 2.68 -1.45
C LEU A 203 -33.60 3.05 -0.16
N ARG A 204 -34.95 2.99 -0.17
CA ARG A 204 -35.74 3.17 1.06
C ARG A 204 -35.50 2.07 2.10
N ASP A 205 -35.24 0.86 1.62
CA ASP A 205 -34.93 -0.32 2.45
C ASP A 205 -33.46 -0.73 2.26
N ALA A 206 -32.55 0.18 2.62
CA ALA A 206 -31.11 -0.08 2.54
C ALA A 206 -30.68 -1.23 3.47
N THR A 207 -31.30 -1.38 4.64
CA THR A 207 -31.01 -2.50 5.56
C THR A 207 -31.40 -3.85 4.95
N GLY A 208 -32.57 -3.94 4.31
CA GLY A 208 -33.00 -5.15 3.63
C GLY A 208 -32.10 -5.53 2.44
N ALA A 209 -31.61 -4.53 1.69
CA ALA A 209 -30.67 -4.74 0.60
C ALA A 209 -29.29 -5.17 1.11
N ALA A 210 -28.74 -4.48 2.10
CA ALA A 210 -27.44 -4.84 2.68
C ALA A 210 -27.45 -6.25 3.30
N ALA A 211 -28.60 -6.72 3.78
CA ALA A 211 -28.77 -8.07 4.30
C ALA A 211 -28.68 -9.18 3.23
N THR A 212 -28.59 -8.86 1.93
CA THR A 212 -28.30 -9.83 0.87
C THR A 212 -26.81 -10.07 0.68
N LEU A 213 -25.95 -9.15 1.18
CA LEU A 213 -24.50 -9.20 1.03
C LEU A 213 -23.87 -10.04 2.15
N VAL A 214 -24.25 -11.31 2.21
CA VAL A 214 -23.88 -12.24 3.29
C VAL A 214 -22.68 -13.12 2.97
N HIS A 215 -22.31 -13.20 1.69
CA HIS A 215 -21.18 -14.00 1.25
C HIS A 215 -19.89 -13.19 1.43
N SER A 216 -18.86 -13.86 1.94
CA SER A 216 -17.56 -13.27 2.26
C SER A 216 -16.45 -14.28 1.99
N GLY A 217 -15.37 -13.81 1.35
CA GLY A 217 -14.17 -14.61 1.06
C GLY A 217 -13.01 -14.35 2.03
N LEU A 218 -13.25 -13.67 3.16
CA LEU A 218 -12.23 -13.22 4.12
C LEU A 218 -11.24 -14.31 4.59
N GLY A 219 -11.62 -15.60 4.53
CA GLY A 219 -10.72 -16.70 4.85
C GLY A 219 -10.09 -16.55 6.24
N LEU A 220 -8.76 -16.62 6.32
CA LEU A 220 -8.02 -16.45 7.57
C LEU A 220 -8.06 -15.02 8.15
N LEU A 221 -8.46 -14.00 7.37
CA LEU A 221 -8.63 -12.63 7.89
C LEU A 221 -9.93 -12.44 8.67
N SER A 222 -10.88 -13.39 8.59
CA SER A 222 -12.23 -13.24 9.15
C SER A 222 -12.24 -12.89 10.65
N ASP A 223 -11.37 -13.50 11.45
CA ASP A 223 -11.27 -13.23 12.89
C ASP A 223 -10.62 -11.86 13.19
N ALA A 224 -9.77 -11.38 12.28
CA ALA A 224 -8.95 -10.19 12.47
C ALA A 224 -9.59 -8.91 11.90
N ALA A 225 -10.42 -9.01 10.85
CA ALA A 225 -10.95 -7.88 10.08
C ALA A 225 -12.08 -7.09 10.78
N ASN A 226 -11.99 -6.78 12.08
CA ASN A 226 -13.02 -6.08 12.86
C ASN A 226 -12.80 -4.55 13.01
N LEU A 227 -12.21 -3.90 12.01
CA LEU A 227 -11.77 -2.50 12.10
C LEU A 227 -12.89 -1.45 11.94
N THR A 228 -13.98 -1.82 11.30
CA THR A 228 -15.15 -0.96 11.07
C THR A 228 -16.39 -1.56 11.71
N THR A 229 -17.38 -0.73 12.03
CA THR A 229 -18.67 -1.27 12.48
C THR A 229 -19.30 -2.07 11.34
N ALA A 230 -20.00 -3.15 11.68
CA ALA A 230 -20.66 -3.99 10.68
C ALA A 230 -21.66 -3.19 9.83
N GLU A 231 -22.29 -2.16 10.42
CA GLU A 231 -23.25 -1.29 9.74
C GLU A 231 -22.58 -0.39 8.70
N ASP A 232 -21.49 0.29 9.06
CA ASP A 232 -20.76 1.15 8.12
C ASP A 232 -20.20 0.33 6.94
N ARG A 233 -19.64 -0.85 7.24
CA ARG A 233 -19.14 -1.78 6.21
C ARG A 233 -20.24 -2.20 5.25
N GLN A 234 -21.40 -2.60 5.77
CA GLN A 234 -22.53 -3.01 4.97
C GLN A 234 -23.08 -1.89 4.09
N ALA A 235 -23.12 -0.66 4.60
CA ALA A 235 -23.56 0.50 3.84
C ALA A 235 -22.59 0.82 2.68
N SER A 236 -21.28 0.84 2.94
CA SER A 236 -20.26 1.04 1.89
C SER A 236 -20.30 -0.05 0.84
N ARG A 237 -20.40 -1.34 1.25
CA ARG A 237 -20.53 -2.45 0.32
C ARG A 237 -21.79 -2.33 -0.54
N LEU A 238 -22.94 -2.00 0.05
CA LEU A 238 -24.17 -1.82 -0.72
C LEU A 238 -24.05 -0.70 -1.77
N ALA A 239 -23.40 0.42 -1.42
CA ALA A 239 -23.18 1.51 -2.37
C ALA A 239 -22.33 1.05 -3.57
N LEU A 240 -21.21 0.37 -3.30
CA LEU A 240 -20.34 -0.22 -4.31
C LEU A 240 -21.09 -1.16 -5.26
N TYR A 241 -21.89 -2.09 -4.70
CA TYR A 241 -22.67 -3.02 -5.53
C TYR A 241 -23.69 -2.29 -6.41
N LEU A 242 -24.44 -1.32 -5.86
CA LEU A 242 -25.41 -0.59 -6.66
C LEU A 242 -24.74 0.20 -7.80
N GLU A 243 -23.56 0.75 -7.56
CA GLU A 243 -22.77 1.42 -8.58
C GLU A 243 -22.31 0.44 -9.68
N MET A 244 -21.68 -0.67 -9.30
CA MET A 244 -21.23 -1.67 -10.27
C MET A 244 -22.40 -2.24 -11.10
N LEU A 245 -23.54 -2.53 -10.47
CA LEU A 245 -24.71 -3.05 -11.17
C LEU A 245 -25.33 -2.03 -12.14
N ASP A 246 -25.25 -0.73 -11.82
CA ASP A 246 -25.73 0.33 -12.71
C ASP A 246 -24.80 0.50 -13.91
N VAL A 247 -23.48 0.50 -13.67
CA VAL A 247 -22.46 0.66 -14.71
C VAL A 247 -22.47 -0.53 -15.68
N THR A 248 -22.60 -1.77 -15.20
CA THR A 248 -22.79 -2.96 -16.05
C THR A 248 -24.19 -3.07 -16.66
N GLY A 249 -25.10 -2.16 -16.31
CA GLY A 249 -26.47 -2.15 -16.81
C GLY A 249 -27.33 -3.32 -16.33
N LEU A 250 -26.91 -4.06 -15.30
CA LEU A 250 -27.69 -5.12 -14.66
C LEU A 250 -28.92 -4.54 -13.93
N ILE A 251 -28.86 -3.29 -13.51
CA ILE A 251 -29.99 -2.52 -12.99
C ILE A 251 -30.19 -1.22 -13.77
N THR A 252 -31.38 -0.63 -13.62
CA THR A 252 -31.69 0.72 -14.12
C THR A 252 -32.55 1.47 -13.12
N PHE A 253 -32.29 2.77 -12.99
CA PHE A 253 -33.07 3.69 -12.17
C PHE A 253 -34.14 4.38 -13.03
N THR A 254 -35.43 4.10 -12.77
CA THR A 254 -36.57 4.70 -13.50
C THR A 254 -37.53 5.38 -12.53
N GLY A 255 -37.63 6.72 -12.60
CA GLY A 255 -38.51 7.49 -11.72
C GLY A 255 -38.07 7.39 -10.26
N SER A 256 -38.92 6.84 -9.39
CA SER A 256 -38.59 6.60 -7.97
C SER A 256 -38.35 5.12 -7.67
N GLN A 257 -37.93 4.33 -8.66
CA GLN A 257 -37.69 2.90 -8.51
C GLN A 257 -36.41 2.46 -9.21
N VAL A 258 -35.77 1.43 -8.66
CA VAL A 258 -34.68 0.67 -9.30
C VAL A 258 -35.19 -0.69 -9.74
N HIS A 259 -34.85 -1.13 -10.94
CA HIS A 259 -35.31 -2.39 -11.55
C HIS A 259 -34.14 -3.19 -12.10
N VAL A 260 -34.27 -4.51 -12.16
CA VAL A 260 -33.34 -5.37 -12.90
C VAL A 260 -33.59 -5.23 -14.41
N THR A 261 -32.52 -5.05 -15.18
CA THR A 261 -32.59 -4.95 -16.64
C THR A 261 -32.70 -6.34 -17.25
N LYS A 262 -33.85 -6.70 -17.82
CA LYS A 262 -34.03 -7.99 -18.52
C LYS A 262 -33.73 -7.78 -20.01
N PRO A 263 -32.60 -8.29 -20.54
CA PRO A 263 -32.21 -9.68 -20.35
C PRO A 263 -30.77 -9.84 -19.84
N ALA A 264 -30.32 -9.04 -18.86
CA ALA A 264 -28.89 -8.88 -18.61
C ALA A 264 -28.14 -10.17 -18.22
N LEU A 265 -28.84 -11.24 -17.80
CA LEU A 265 -28.25 -12.54 -17.55
C LEU A 265 -29.18 -13.66 -18.03
N ASP A 266 -28.77 -14.43 -19.03
CA ASP A 266 -29.30 -15.78 -19.26
C ASP A 266 -28.48 -16.76 -18.41
N PRO A 267 -28.99 -17.22 -17.25
CA PRO A 267 -28.25 -18.13 -16.39
C PRO A 267 -28.05 -19.52 -17.02
N GLU A 268 -28.68 -19.80 -18.17
CA GLU A 268 -28.43 -21.01 -18.97
C GLU A 268 -27.28 -20.82 -19.98
N SER A 269 -26.78 -19.58 -20.17
CA SER A 269 -25.61 -19.26 -20.98
C SER A 269 -24.39 -19.08 -20.09
N ASP A 270 -23.54 -20.11 -20.03
CA ASP A 270 -22.28 -20.07 -19.29
C ASP A 270 -21.37 -18.91 -19.74
N ASP A 271 -21.39 -18.58 -21.04
CA ASP A 271 -20.58 -17.51 -21.61
C ASP A 271 -21.04 -16.11 -21.12
N ASP A 272 -22.37 -15.87 -21.06
CA ASP A 272 -22.94 -14.59 -20.58
C ASP A 272 -22.61 -14.37 -19.09
N VAL A 273 -22.63 -15.44 -18.29
CA VAL A 273 -22.27 -15.41 -16.87
C VAL A 273 -20.79 -15.06 -16.70
N ILE A 274 -19.90 -15.67 -17.49
CA ILE A 274 -18.47 -15.38 -17.45
C ILE A 274 -18.22 -13.93 -17.87
N GLU A 275 -18.80 -13.47 -18.98
CA GLU A 275 -18.63 -12.10 -19.48
C GLU A 275 -19.11 -11.05 -18.46
N THR A 276 -20.32 -11.22 -17.92
CA THR A 276 -20.86 -10.33 -16.89
C THR A 276 -19.98 -10.31 -15.63
N MET A 277 -19.47 -11.48 -15.23
CA MET A 277 -18.58 -11.54 -14.07
C MET A 277 -17.25 -10.84 -14.32
N ARG A 278 -16.68 -10.96 -15.53
CA ARG A 278 -15.45 -10.23 -15.90
C ARG A 278 -15.66 -8.73 -15.85
N GLU A 279 -16.79 -8.23 -16.34
CA GLU A 279 -17.13 -6.81 -16.24
C GLU A 279 -17.23 -6.36 -14.77
N LEU A 280 -17.96 -7.12 -13.93
CA LEU A 280 -18.06 -6.82 -12.49
C LEU A 280 -16.71 -6.88 -11.78
N MET A 281 -15.88 -7.88 -12.09
CA MET A 281 -14.55 -8.02 -11.49
C MET A 281 -13.63 -6.90 -11.94
N GLY A 282 -13.65 -6.54 -13.23
CA GLY A 282 -12.90 -5.41 -13.77
C GLY A 282 -13.27 -4.10 -13.08
N LEU A 283 -14.57 -3.80 -12.95
CA LEU A 283 -15.03 -2.61 -12.22
C LEU A 283 -14.59 -2.63 -10.75
N PHE A 284 -14.63 -3.80 -10.10
CA PHE A 284 -14.15 -3.93 -8.74
C PHE A 284 -12.65 -3.67 -8.64
N ILE A 285 -11.84 -4.26 -9.53
CA ILE A 285 -10.38 -4.02 -9.63
C ILE A 285 -10.12 -2.52 -9.81
N PHE A 286 -10.72 -1.90 -10.81
CA PHE A 286 -10.60 -0.45 -11.04
C PHE A 286 -10.94 0.34 -9.78
N THR A 287 -12.04 0.00 -9.10
CA THR A 287 -12.48 0.73 -7.91
C THR A 287 -11.46 0.66 -6.76
N VAL A 288 -10.80 -0.49 -6.59
CA VAL A 288 -9.89 -0.72 -5.47
C VAL A 288 -8.43 -0.38 -5.78
N THR A 289 -8.08 -0.11 -7.05
CA THR A 289 -6.72 0.25 -7.46
C THR A 289 -6.62 1.62 -8.11
N LEU A 290 -7.50 1.95 -9.06
CA LEU A 290 -7.36 3.09 -9.97
C LEU A 290 -8.40 4.20 -9.77
N ALA A 291 -9.45 3.98 -8.97
CA ALA A 291 -10.49 4.97 -8.75
C ALA A 291 -9.92 6.35 -8.38
N GLY A 292 -10.41 7.39 -9.07
CA GLY A 292 -9.93 8.76 -8.90
C GLY A 292 -8.80 9.17 -9.84
N SER A 293 -8.29 8.29 -10.70
CA SER A 293 -7.34 8.62 -11.78
C SER A 293 -7.97 9.48 -12.90
N ASP A 294 -9.30 9.55 -12.96
CA ASP A 294 -10.11 10.17 -14.04
C ASP A 294 -10.11 11.71 -14.11
N ASN A 295 -9.15 12.39 -13.51
CA ASN A 295 -9.07 13.84 -13.57
C ASN A 295 -8.50 14.37 -14.91
N GLY A 296 -8.55 13.60 -16.01
CA GLY A 296 -8.83 14.11 -17.36
C GLY A 296 -7.86 15.12 -18.00
N GLU A 297 -6.78 15.52 -17.35
CA GLU A 297 -5.68 16.23 -17.98
C GLU A 297 -4.66 15.19 -18.46
N GLU A 298 -4.43 15.13 -19.77
CA GLU A 298 -3.37 14.32 -20.38
C GLU A 298 -2.05 14.53 -19.60
N GLY A 299 -1.63 13.52 -18.82
CA GLY A 299 -0.42 13.55 -18.00
C GLY A 299 -0.62 13.66 -16.49
N GLU A 300 -1.83 13.48 -15.95
CA GLU A 300 -1.98 13.30 -14.50
C GLU A 300 -1.34 11.99 -14.03
N GLN A 301 -0.41 12.12 -13.09
CA GLN A 301 0.34 11.02 -12.51
C GLN A 301 -0.56 10.22 -11.57
N LEU A 302 -0.50 8.89 -11.66
CA LEU A 302 -1.14 8.03 -10.66
C LEU A 302 -0.66 8.42 -9.26
N GLU A 303 -1.60 8.52 -8.33
CA GLU A 303 -1.27 8.78 -6.93
C GLU A 303 -0.50 7.57 -6.36
N TYR A 304 0.37 7.83 -5.38
CA TYR A 304 1.22 6.79 -4.78
C TYR A 304 0.41 5.58 -4.28
N TRP A 305 -0.77 5.80 -3.70
CA TRP A 305 -1.61 4.72 -3.22
C TRP A 305 -2.17 3.85 -4.36
N GLN A 306 -2.40 4.42 -5.56
CA GLN A 306 -2.87 3.67 -6.73
C GLN A 306 -1.77 2.75 -7.24
N LEU A 307 -0.53 3.26 -7.33
CA LEU A 307 0.65 2.45 -7.63
C LEU A 307 0.83 1.34 -6.60
N GLU A 308 0.72 1.66 -5.31
CA GLU A 308 0.87 0.68 -4.22
C GLU A 308 -0.20 -0.42 -4.27
N MET A 309 -1.48 -0.08 -4.46
CA MET A 309 -2.55 -1.07 -4.55
C MET A 309 -2.43 -1.95 -5.80
N THR A 310 -2.02 -1.35 -6.91
CA THR A 310 -1.74 -2.07 -8.16
C THR A 310 -0.58 -3.06 -7.98
N ASP A 311 0.51 -2.63 -7.34
CA ASP A 311 1.65 -3.47 -7.01
C ASP A 311 1.25 -4.65 -6.12
N TRP A 312 0.49 -4.40 -5.05
CA TRP A 312 -0.03 -5.49 -4.20
C TRP A 312 -0.91 -6.48 -4.99
N LEU A 313 -1.78 -5.99 -5.87
CA LEU A 313 -2.66 -6.87 -6.65
C LEU A 313 -1.87 -7.73 -7.67
N THR A 314 -0.87 -7.14 -8.33
CA THR A 314 0.02 -7.88 -9.24
C THR A 314 0.87 -8.91 -8.50
N GLN A 315 1.41 -8.57 -7.32
CA GLN A 315 2.13 -9.51 -6.45
C GLN A 315 1.23 -10.69 -6.04
N CYS A 316 -0.02 -10.43 -5.64
CA CYS A 316 -1.01 -11.47 -5.33
C CYS A 316 -1.37 -12.35 -6.54
N SER A 317 -1.09 -11.89 -7.75
CA SER A 317 -1.34 -12.61 -9.01
C SER A 317 -0.08 -13.31 -9.56
N SER A 318 1.06 -13.16 -8.91
CA SER A 318 2.35 -13.67 -9.37
C SER A 318 2.54 -15.17 -9.11
N ILE A 319 3.75 -15.69 -9.41
CA ILE A 319 4.16 -17.05 -9.06
C ILE A 319 4.61 -17.18 -7.59
N ASP A 320 4.90 -16.07 -6.93
CA ASP A 320 5.36 -16.00 -5.54
C ASP A 320 4.51 -14.98 -4.75
N PRO A 321 3.23 -15.33 -4.48
CA PRO A 321 2.29 -14.43 -3.81
C PRO A 321 2.72 -14.11 -2.37
N PRO A 322 2.32 -12.95 -1.82
CA PRO A 322 2.72 -12.55 -0.48
C PRO A 322 2.09 -13.42 0.61
N GLU A 323 2.81 -13.64 1.70
CA GLU A 323 2.32 -14.37 2.88
C GLU A 323 1.21 -13.59 3.61
N SER A 324 0.20 -14.30 4.15
CA SER A 324 -0.96 -13.69 4.80
C SER A 324 -0.78 -13.38 6.29
N ALA A 325 0.07 -14.15 6.99
CA ALA A 325 0.30 -14.03 8.44
C ALA A 325 0.57 -12.59 8.94
N PRO A 326 1.35 -11.77 8.23
CA PRO A 326 1.63 -10.40 8.63
C PRO A 326 0.40 -9.48 8.58
N LEU A 327 -0.44 -9.62 7.56
CA LEU A 327 -1.66 -8.84 7.43
C LEU A 327 -2.70 -9.29 8.45
N ILE A 328 -2.76 -10.60 8.73
CA ILE A 328 -3.58 -11.15 9.82
C ILE A 328 -3.15 -10.52 11.16
N GLN A 329 -1.85 -10.45 11.43
CA GLN A 329 -1.33 -9.82 12.64
C GLN A 329 -1.69 -8.33 12.69
N ALA A 330 -1.50 -7.60 11.58
CA ALA A 330 -1.84 -6.19 11.49
C ALA A 330 -3.32 -5.92 11.78
N LEU A 331 -4.23 -6.74 11.27
CA LEU A 331 -5.66 -6.62 11.54
C LEU A 331 -6.04 -7.03 12.98
N ALA A 332 -5.38 -8.06 13.54
CA ALA A 332 -5.67 -8.57 14.87
C ALA A 332 -5.17 -7.62 15.97
N GLU A 333 -4.06 -6.94 15.70
CA GLU A 333 -3.41 -5.98 16.58
C GLU A 333 -3.20 -4.65 15.84
N PRO A 334 -4.27 -3.95 15.44
CA PRO A 334 -4.18 -2.71 14.64
C PRO A 334 -3.37 -1.62 15.34
N ASP A 335 -3.37 -1.74 16.65
CA ASP A 335 -2.74 -0.89 17.63
C ASP A 335 -1.22 -1.15 17.72
N SER A 336 -0.69 -2.29 17.25
CA SER A 336 0.74 -2.65 17.36
C SER A 336 1.50 -2.50 16.05
N VAL A 337 0.84 -2.09 14.96
CA VAL A 337 1.43 -1.99 13.62
C VAL A 337 1.44 -0.56 13.08
N HIS A 338 2.25 -0.32 12.05
CA HIS A 338 2.25 0.95 11.33
C HIS A 338 0.90 1.19 10.64
N PRO A 339 0.36 2.42 10.60
CA PRO A 339 -0.93 2.70 9.97
C PRO A 339 -1.00 2.31 8.49
N ASP A 340 0.09 2.45 7.75
CA ASP A 340 0.11 2.13 6.32
C ASP A 340 -0.02 0.61 6.10
N LEU A 341 0.65 -0.20 6.93
CA LEU A 341 0.47 -1.66 6.92
C LEU A 341 -0.97 -2.05 7.31
N LEU A 342 -1.56 -1.34 8.28
CA LEU A 342 -2.95 -1.54 8.65
C LEU A 342 -3.91 -1.17 7.50
N ALA A 343 -3.63 -0.10 6.76
CA ALA A 343 -4.41 0.33 5.60
C ALA A 343 -4.33 -0.72 4.48
N ILE A 344 -3.12 -1.19 4.13
CA ILE A 344 -2.91 -2.30 3.18
C ILE A 344 -3.68 -3.55 3.63
N ALA A 345 -3.54 -3.95 4.90
CA ALA A 345 -4.23 -5.12 5.43
C ALA A 345 -5.75 -4.97 5.38
N SER A 346 -6.27 -3.75 5.61
CA SER A 346 -7.70 -3.43 5.51
C SER A 346 -8.21 -3.51 4.08
N ASN A 347 -7.45 -3.00 3.12
CA ASN A 347 -7.79 -3.04 1.69
C ASN A 347 -7.77 -4.48 1.17
N ILE A 348 -6.74 -5.26 1.50
CA ILE A 348 -6.67 -6.68 1.13
C ILE A 348 -7.79 -7.49 1.79
N ALA A 349 -8.17 -7.16 3.04
CA ALA A 349 -9.35 -7.76 3.66
C ALA A 349 -10.63 -7.42 2.88
N HIS A 350 -10.76 -6.20 2.35
CA HIS A 350 -11.89 -5.83 1.50
C HIS A 350 -11.89 -6.62 0.17
N TRP A 351 -10.72 -6.78 -0.47
CA TRP A 351 -10.59 -7.61 -1.68
C TRP A 351 -10.99 -9.05 -1.40
N ALA A 352 -10.56 -9.60 -0.26
CA ALA A 352 -10.90 -10.94 0.16
C ALA A 352 -12.40 -11.07 0.46
N ASP A 353 -13.04 -10.05 1.03
CA ASP A 353 -14.48 -10.06 1.32
C ASP A 353 -15.31 -10.31 0.06
N GLU A 354 -14.91 -9.71 -1.07
CA GLU A 354 -15.57 -9.90 -2.37
C GLU A 354 -15.00 -11.06 -3.21
N GLY A 355 -13.88 -11.65 -2.77
CA GLY A 355 -13.24 -12.80 -3.41
C GLY A 355 -12.34 -12.47 -4.61
N LEU A 356 -11.89 -11.21 -4.71
CA LEU A 356 -10.81 -10.84 -5.64
C LEU A 356 -9.50 -11.53 -5.26
N VAL A 357 -9.27 -11.74 -3.96
CA VAL A 357 -8.18 -12.57 -3.44
C VAL A 357 -8.72 -13.67 -2.53
N THR A 358 -7.97 -14.76 -2.43
CA THR A 358 -8.14 -15.82 -1.43
C THR A 358 -7.04 -15.70 -0.39
N VAL A 359 -7.38 -15.93 0.88
CA VAL A 359 -6.43 -15.78 1.99
C VAL A 359 -6.24 -17.12 2.68
N GLY A 360 -5.18 -17.82 2.26
CA GLY A 360 -4.65 -19.04 2.87
C GLY A 360 -3.34 -18.76 3.60
N GLU A 361 -2.33 -19.60 3.40
CA GLU A 361 -0.94 -19.29 3.81
C GLU A 361 -0.41 -18.06 3.05
N PHE A 362 -0.79 -17.96 1.77
CA PHE A 362 -0.52 -16.83 0.88
C PHE A 362 -1.82 -16.11 0.53
N ILE A 363 -1.68 -14.88 0.03
CA ILE A 363 -2.76 -14.06 -0.50
C ILE A 363 -2.70 -14.14 -2.02
N GLU A 364 -3.70 -14.76 -2.62
CA GLU A 364 -3.65 -15.10 -4.04
C GLU A 364 -4.90 -14.63 -4.78
N VAL A 365 -4.72 -14.00 -5.95
CA VAL A 365 -5.82 -13.82 -6.89
C VAL A 365 -6.19 -15.19 -7.49
N PRO A 366 -7.47 -15.61 -7.41
CA PRO A 366 -7.94 -16.84 -8.05
C PRO A 366 -7.49 -16.92 -9.51
N PRO A 367 -7.02 -18.09 -9.97
CA PRO A 367 -6.58 -18.30 -11.35
C PRO A 367 -7.51 -17.72 -12.43
N ALA A 368 -8.83 -17.82 -12.22
CA ALA A 368 -9.83 -17.36 -13.16
C ALA A 368 -9.83 -15.83 -13.39
N TYR A 369 -9.31 -15.04 -12.44
CA TYR A 369 -9.34 -13.57 -12.46
C TYR A 369 -8.02 -12.92 -12.82
N ARG A 370 -6.94 -13.69 -12.96
CA ARG A 370 -5.61 -13.11 -13.23
C ARG A 370 -5.51 -12.47 -14.62
N ALA A 371 -6.28 -12.98 -15.58
CA ALA A 371 -6.43 -12.31 -16.89
C ALA A 371 -7.16 -10.96 -16.74
N ASP A 372 -8.20 -10.90 -15.91
CA ASP A 372 -8.95 -9.66 -15.66
C ASP A 372 -8.09 -8.59 -14.95
N VAL A 373 -7.16 -9.02 -14.08
CA VAL A 373 -6.15 -8.12 -13.48
C VAL A 373 -5.25 -7.50 -14.55
N VAL A 374 -4.78 -8.29 -15.53
CA VAL A 374 -3.95 -7.78 -16.62
C VAL A 374 -4.77 -6.83 -17.48
N ASP A 375 -5.92 -7.28 -17.97
CA ASP A 375 -6.78 -6.53 -18.89
C ASP A 375 -7.22 -5.18 -18.30
N MET A 376 -7.51 -5.14 -16.99
CA MET A 376 -7.96 -3.91 -16.33
C MET A 376 -6.81 -2.93 -16.05
N LEU A 377 -5.59 -3.42 -15.82
CA LEU A 377 -4.47 -2.55 -15.42
C LEU A 377 -3.61 -2.13 -16.61
N SER A 378 -3.55 -2.91 -17.69
CA SER A 378 -2.60 -2.71 -18.79
C SER A 378 -2.78 -1.39 -19.56
N ASP A 379 -3.95 -0.76 -19.46
CA ASP A 379 -4.23 0.53 -20.10
C ASP A 379 -3.57 1.70 -19.35
N ASP A 380 -3.36 1.57 -18.04
CA ASP A 380 -2.85 2.63 -17.16
C ASP A 380 -1.41 2.38 -16.67
N VAL A 381 -1.00 1.11 -16.58
CA VAL A 381 0.30 0.69 -16.02
C VAL A 381 0.94 -0.44 -16.84
N PRO A 382 2.28 -0.53 -16.87
CA PRO A 382 3.03 -1.52 -17.66
C PRO A 382 3.03 -2.93 -17.03
N VAL A 383 1.86 -3.47 -16.70
CA VAL A 383 1.71 -4.83 -16.14
C VAL A 383 1.93 -5.88 -17.23
N GLN A 384 2.72 -6.91 -16.91
CA GLN A 384 3.05 -8.00 -17.84
C GLN A 384 2.34 -9.30 -17.44
N ALA A 385 1.73 -9.95 -18.42
CA ALA A 385 1.20 -11.31 -18.26
C ALA A 385 2.27 -12.35 -18.64
N VAL A 386 2.44 -13.35 -17.79
CA VAL A 386 3.31 -14.51 -18.02
C VAL A 386 2.55 -15.81 -17.81
N GLY A 387 3.08 -16.92 -18.32
CA GLY A 387 2.49 -18.25 -18.12
C GLY A 387 1.68 -18.75 -19.32
N PRO A 388 1.16 -19.99 -19.24
CA PRO A 388 0.57 -20.69 -20.39
C PRO A 388 -0.75 -20.08 -20.89
N GLY A 389 -1.46 -19.32 -20.06
CA GLY A 389 -2.70 -18.64 -20.43
C GLY A 389 -2.52 -17.22 -21.00
N ALA A 390 -1.31 -16.66 -20.96
CA ALA A 390 -1.06 -15.27 -21.39
C ALA A 390 -1.19 -15.07 -22.92
N GLU A 391 -0.86 -16.08 -23.73
CA GLU A 391 -0.95 -16.00 -25.21
C GLU A 391 -2.39 -15.88 -25.74
N SER A 392 -3.39 -16.21 -24.91
CA SER A 392 -4.81 -16.05 -25.26
C SER A 392 -5.26 -14.59 -25.20
N THR A 393 -4.61 -13.78 -24.37
CA THR A 393 -5.00 -12.41 -24.06
C THR A 393 -4.60 -11.44 -25.18
N GLU A 394 -3.42 -11.61 -25.77
CA GLU A 394 -2.91 -10.75 -26.86
C GLU A 394 -3.74 -10.79 -28.16
N ARG A 395 -4.63 -11.78 -28.36
CA ARG A 395 -5.39 -11.93 -29.62
C ARG A 395 -6.64 -11.06 -29.73
N ASN A 396 -7.06 -10.41 -28.65
CA ASN A 396 -8.32 -9.66 -28.62
C ASN A 396 -8.16 -8.14 -28.60
N LEU A 397 -6.94 -7.61 -28.53
CA LEU A 397 -6.73 -6.17 -28.72
C LEU A 397 -6.90 -5.83 -30.20
N PRO A 398 -7.88 -5.00 -30.59
CA PRO A 398 -8.00 -4.56 -31.97
C PRO A 398 -6.73 -3.80 -32.36
N GLU A 399 -6.11 -4.19 -33.48
CA GLU A 399 -5.03 -3.39 -34.08
C GLU A 399 -5.54 -1.96 -34.23
N SER A 400 -5.00 -1.04 -33.43
CA SER A 400 -5.31 0.37 -33.49
C SER A 400 -4.75 0.94 -34.79
N ASP A 401 -5.63 1.08 -35.79
CA ASP A 401 -5.38 1.75 -37.09
C ASP A 401 -5.28 3.28 -36.96
#